data_AF-A0A833VC36-F1
#
_entry.id   AF-A0A833VC36-F1
#
_cell.length_a   1.000
_cell.length_b   1.000
_cell.length_c   1.000
_cell.angle_alpha   90.00
_cell.angle_beta   90.00
_cell.angle_gamma   90.00
#
_symmetry.space_group_name_H-M   'P 1'
#
loop_
_entity.id
_entity.type
_entity.pdbx_description
1 polymer ?
#
loop_
_entity_poly.entity_id
_entity_poly.type
_entity_poly.pdbx_seq_one_letter_code
_entity_poly.pdbx_strand_id
1 'polypeptide(L)'
;MDCWSKLPEHLIEIFAEKLDSHRDFLSFSAVCTSWRSIFKNNIHCLPSKIPISHCLPKGKPLPLLVLYSTMDSKIHNLFSLSNGKKMVKISHEIDLSKTENKLIMGSWRGWLFVVDYITHEIALINPLTGEEVCLPSFPSSSSLSLVRIKLVVFSYPIGNKYDCMVMFVCNHTKICFCKVGDDKWKTHRHSQGIENLINHNGIFHAMDLSSNLYRITMMENTIDMQYVLVWDTFGNQRCLFSTKFLVESSGELLLVTHAMPYKHLDGIPHFEIFKLTSRYVNYHDVYYLKYEWQQIEDVGNQTIFLGHKGSISVESSLYHGMKGNCIYFARDVIGGNLYTAIYNLISLSVEYFSLDVDANLDGLLWFSPNPW
;
A
#
# COMPACT_ATOMS: atom_id res chain seq x y z
N MET A 1 -8.85 30.85 -30.43
CA MET A 1 -8.89 29.48 -29.91
C MET A 1 -9.40 29.59 -28.49
N ASP A 2 -10.68 29.30 -28.30
CA ASP A 2 -11.31 29.46 -26.99
C ASP A 2 -10.84 28.38 -26.03
N CYS A 3 -10.46 28.81 -24.83
CA CYS A 3 -9.87 27.94 -23.83
C CYS A 3 -10.98 27.16 -23.14
N TRP A 4 -11.12 25.87 -23.49
CA TRP A 4 -12.08 24.94 -22.89
C TRP A 4 -12.01 24.90 -21.35
N SER A 5 -10.91 25.33 -20.74
CA SER A 5 -10.79 25.50 -19.28
C SER A 5 -11.71 26.56 -18.66
N LYS A 6 -12.35 27.42 -19.47
CA LYS A 6 -13.31 28.45 -19.01
C LYS A 6 -14.77 28.06 -19.17
N LEU A 7 -15.05 26.79 -19.49
CA LEU A 7 -16.42 26.30 -19.56
C LEU A 7 -17.15 26.47 -18.21
N PRO A 8 -18.38 26.99 -18.20
CA PRO A 8 -19.23 27.03 -17.02
C PRO A 8 -19.44 25.65 -16.40
N GLU A 9 -19.53 25.58 -15.07
CA GLU A 9 -19.65 24.32 -14.32
C GLU A 9 -20.85 23.46 -14.78
N HIS A 10 -22.00 24.08 -15.01
CA HIS A 10 -23.21 23.40 -15.48
C HIS A 10 -23.03 22.67 -16.83
N LEU A 11 -22.18 23.18 -17.74
CA LEU A 11 -21.92 22.51 -19.02
C LEU A 11 -20.99 21.31 -18.83
N ILE A 12 -20.02 21.42 -17.92
CA ILE A 12 -19.10 20.34 -17.56
C ILE A 12 -19.89 19.18 -16.93
N GLU A 13 -20.88 19.48 -16.08
CA GLU A 13 -21.81 18.50 -15.50
C GLU A 13 -22.63 17.79 -16.59
N ILE A 14 -23.19 18.52 -17.56
CA ILE A 14 -23.93 17.90 -18.67
C ILE A 14 -23.05 17.00 -19.53
N PHE A 15 -21.78 17.38 -19.75
CA PHE A 15 -20.84 16.50 -20.46
C PHE A 15 -20.54 15.24 -19.64
N ALA A 16 -20.31 15.39 -18.33
CA ALA A 16 -20.11 14.29 -17.40
C ALA A 16 -21.24 13.25 -17.47
N GLU A 17 -22.50 13.72 -17.48
CA GLU A 17 -23.70 12.87 -17.56
C GLU A 17 -23.82 12.08 -18.87
N LYS A 18 -23.16 12.56 -19.94
CA LYS A 18 -23.21 11.94 -21.28
C LYS A 18 -22.04 11.01 -21.58
N LEU A 19 -21.06 10.90 -20.67
CA LEU A 19 -19.93 9.99 -20.84
C LEU A 19 -20.32 8.58 -20.40
N ASP A 20 -20.39 7.66 -21.36
CA ASP A 20 -20.76 6.26 -21.11
C ASP A 20 -19.58 5.37 -20.65
N SER A 21 -18.36 5.91 -20.65
CA SER A 21 -17.11 5.20 -20.37
C SER A 21 -16.39 5.76 -19.15
N HIS A 22 -16.03 4.89 -18.19
CA HIS A 22 -15.28 5.25 -16.99
C HIS A 22 -13.93 5.89 -17.29
N ARG A 23 -13.26 5.40 -18.34
CA ARG A 23 -11.98 5.95 -18.80
C ARG A 23 -12.16 7.36 -19.33
N ASP A 24 -13.22 7.60 -20.10
CA ASP A 24 -13.50 8.91 -20.67
C ASP A 24 -13.90 9.89 -19.57
N PHE A 25 -14.68 9.43 -18.59
CA PHE A 25 -15.05 10.17 -17.40
C PHE A 25 -13.83 10.60 -16.57
N LEU A 26 -12.93 9.66 -16.25
CA LEU A 26 -11.69 9.95 -15.50
C LEU A 26 -10.75 10.85 -16.31
N SER A 27 -10.60 10.60 -17.61
CA SER A 27 -9.78 11.42 -18.51
C SER A 27 -10.31 12.85 -18.61
N PHE A 28 -11.63 13.02 -18.64
CA PHE A 28 -12.28 14.32 -18.65
C PHE A 28 -12.09 15.04 -17.31
N SER A 29 -12.15 14.34 -16.17
CA SER A 29 -11.83 14.90 -14.85
C SER A 29 -10.36 15.29 -14.67
N ALA A 30 -9.46 14.76 -15.51
CA ALA A 30 -8.02 15.02 -15.44
C ALA A 30 -7.56 16.23 -16.27
N VAL A 31 -8.47 16.92 -16.99
CA VAL A 31 -8.14 18.04 -17.89
C VAL A 31 -7.60 19.26 -17.14
N CYS A 32 -8.24 19.67 -16.03
CA CYS A 32 -7.76 20.76 -15.19
C CYS A 32 -8.30 20.66 -13.75
N THR A 33 -7.76 21.47 -12.84
CA THR A 33 -8.14 21.46 -11.42
C THR A 33 -9.59 21.87 -11.17
N SER A 34 -10.13 22.81 -11.95
CA SER A 34 -11.54 23.22 -11.89
C SER A 34 -12.46 22.05 -12.25
N TRP A 35 -12.21 21.39 -13.39
CA TRP A 35 -12.99 20.24 -13.82
C TRP A 35 -12.90 19.12 -12.78
N ARG A 36 -11.68 18.76 -12.35
CA ARG A 36 -11.45 17.78 -11.27
C ARG A 36 -12.27 18.08 -10.00
N SER A 37 -12.39 19.35 -9.61
CA SER A 37 -13.17 19.75 -8.43
C SER A 37 -14.67 19.56 -8.64
N ILE A 38 -15.20 19.97 -9.80
CA ILE A 38 -16.61 19.80 -10.16
C ILE A 38 -16.97 18.31 -10.17
N PHE A 39 -16.11 17.47 -10.76
CA PHE A 39 -16.29 16.02 -10.78
C PHE A 39 -16.29 15.43 -9.37
N LYS A 40 -15.33 15.80 -8.51
CA LYS A 40 -15.30 15.33 -7.11
C LYS A 40 -16.56 15.69 -6.35
N ASN A 41 -17.14 16.86 -6.60
CA ASN A 41 -18.34 17.33 -5.92
C ASN A 41 -19.63 16.70 -6.48
N ASN A 42 -19.69 16.38 -7.78
CA ASN A 42 -20.90 15.95 -8.48
C ASN A 42 -20.95 14.46 -8.86
N ILE A 43 -20.06 13.63 -8.32
CA ILE A 43 -20.08 12.15 -8.49
C ILE A 43 -21.46 11.52 -8.19
N HIS A 44 -22.26 12.16 -7.33
CA HIS A 44 -23.56 11.67 -6.87
C HIS A 44 -24.73 11.90 -7.85
N CYS A 45 -24.56 12.73 -8.89
CA CYS A 45 -25.63 13.12 -9.82
C CYS A 45 -25.69 12.30 -11.11
N LEU A 46 -24.78 11.33 -11.31
CA LEU A 46 -24.57 10.70 -12.62
C LEU A 46 -25.51 9.49 -12.86
N PRO A 47 -26.00 9.26 -14.09
CA PRO A 47 -26.96 8.20 -14.40
C PRO A 47 -26.41 6.79 -14.16
N SER A 48 -27.24 5.95 -13.56
CA SER A 48 -26.99 4.56 -13.19
C SER A 48 -27.06 3.60 -14.40
N LYS A 49 -25.96 3.42 -15.13
CA LYS A 49 -25.85 2.29 -16.09
C LYS A 49 -24.61 1.39 -15.95
N ILE A 50 -23.85 1.52 -14.85
CA ILE A 50 -23.07 0.51 -14.08
C ILE A 50 -22.65 1.24 -12.78
N PRO A 51 -22.62 0.59 -11.60
CA PRO A 51 -22.84 1.30 -10.34
C PRO A 51 -21.61 2.06 -9.84
N ILE A 52 -21.56 3.36 -10.15
CA ILE A 52 -20.86 4.33 -9.29
C ILE A 52 -21.48 4.32 -7.87
N SER A 53 -22.71 3.81 -7.71
CA SER A 53 -23.32 3.50 -6.41
C SER A 53 -22.60 2.40 -5.60
N HIS A 54 -21.71 1.62 -6.22
CA HIS A 54 -20.76 0.71 -5.55
C HIS A 54 -19.30 1.23 -5.60
N CYS A 55 -19.02 2.24 -6.42
CA CYS A 55 -17.75 2.95 -6.39
C CYS A 55 -17.66 4.07 -5.35
N LEU A 56 -18.75 4.44 -4.64
CA LEU A 56 -18.73 5.33 -3.46
C LEU A 56 -20.12 5.38 -2.74
N PRO A 57 -20.35 4.70 -1.61
CA PRO A 57 -21.26 5.22 -0.60
C PRO A 57 -20.50 6.26 0.21
N LYS A 58 -20.77 7.56 -0.02
CA LYS A 58 -20.20 8.71 0.73
C LYS A 58 -18.70 8.56 1.09
N GLY A 59 -17.81 8.88 0.15
CA GLY A 59 -16.41 9.19 0.43
C GLY A 59 -15.44 8.00 0.38
N LYS A 60 -14.57 8.01 -0.65
CA LYS A 60 -13.46 7.10 -1.01
C LYS A 60 -13.79 5.62 -1.35
N PRO A 61 -13.11 5.03 -2.36
CA PRO A 61 -13.32 3.64 -2.80
C PRO A 61 -12.78 2.60 -1.80
N LEU A 62 -13.50 1.47 -1.66
CA LEU A 62 -13.19 0.34 -0.76
C LEU A 62 -11.73 -0.13 -0.85
N PRO A 63 -11.06 -0.50 0.25
CA PRO A 63 -9.80 -1.22 0.20
C PRO A 63 -10.06 -2.59 -0.40
N LEU A 64 -9.35 -2.89 -1.48
CA LEU A 64 -9.40 -4.17 -2.18
C LEU A 64 -8.22 -5.03 -1.71
N LEU A 65 -8.46 -6.33 -1.63
CA LEU A 65 -7.39 -7.30 -1.56
C LEU A 65 -7.08 -7.77 -2.98
N VAL A 66 -5.84 -7.63 -3.39
CA VAL A 66 -5.33 -8.26 -4.59
C VAL A 66 -4.74 -9.60 -4.20
N LEU A 67 -5.35 -10.68 -4.68
CA LEU A 67 -4.77 -12.01 -4.62
C LEU A 67 -4.21 -12.33 -6.01
N TYR A 68 -2.93 -12.66 -6.08
CA TYR A 68 -2.31 -13.07 -7.32
C TYR A 68 -1.60 -14.41 -7.12
N SER A 69 -1.81 -15.34 -8.04
CA SER A 69 -1.02 -16.55 -8.15
C SER A 69 0.19 -16.24 -9.04
N THR A 70 1.38 -16.71 -8.66
CA THR A 70 2.60 -16.51 -9.46
C THR A 70 2.96 -17.73 -10.29
N MET A 71 2.29 -18.87 -10.08
CA MET A 71 2.70 -20.15 -10.65
C MET A 71 1.71 -20.74 -11.65
N ASP A 72 0.41 -20.45 -11.58
CA ASP A 72 -0.52 -20.94 -12.59
C ASP A 72 -1.73 -20.00 -12.80
N SER A 73 -1.97 -19.71 -14.08
CA SER A 73 -3.04 -18.90 -14.65
C SER A 73 -2.83 -17.37 -14.68
N LYS A 74 -3.08 -16.85 -15.88
CA LYS A 74 -3.01 -15.49 -16.39
C LYS A 74 -4.02 -14.52 -15.72
N ILE A 75 -4.43 -14.78 -14.48
CA ILE A 75 -5.58 -14.12 -13.86
C ILE A 75 -5.20 -13.58 -12.48
N HIS A 76 -5.05 -12.26 -12.40
CA HIS A 76 -5.05 -11.56 -11.12
C HIS A 76 -6.48 -11.53 -10.58
N ASN A 77 -6.70 -12.07 -9.38
CA ASN A 77 -8.01 -12.09 -8.76
C ASN A 77 -8.12 -10.92 -7.77
N LEU A 78 -8.97 -9.95 -8.10
CA LEU A 78 -9.31 -8.86 -7.19
C LEU A 78 -10.44 -9.30 -6.30
N PHE A 79 -10.29 -9.09 -5.01
CA PHE A 79 -11.32 -9.32 -4.02
C PHE A 79 -11.65 -8.02 -3.31
N SER A 80 -12.94 -7.74 -3.21
CA SER A 80 -13.44 -6.69 -2.32
C SER A 80 -13.91 -7.31 -1.02
N LEU A 81 -13.62 -6.64 0.09
CA LEU A 81 -14.16 -7.00 1.39
C LEU A 81 -15.61 -6.50 1.49
N SER A 82 -16.56 -7.34 1.09
CA SER A 82 -17.99 -7.07 1.26
C SER A 82 -18.41 -7.15 2.73
N ASN A 83 -19.15 -6.15 3.20
CA ASN A 83 -19.69 -6.04 4.56
C ASN A 83 -18.66 -6.25 5.69
N GLY A 84 -17.37 -5.99 5.41
CA GLY A 84 -16.28 -6.13 6.37
C GLY A 84 -15.87 -7.56 6.73
N LYS A 85 -16.52 -8.60 6.19
CA LYS A 85 -16.30 -9.99 6.64
C LYS A 85 -16.36 -11.05 5.56
N LYS A 86 -16.58 -10.68 4.30
CA LYS A 86 -16.65 -11.64 3.20
C LYS A 86 -15.90 -11.10 2.00
N MET A 87 -14.93 -11.88 1.52
CA MET A 87 -14.20 -11.55 0.30
C MET A 87 -15.01 -11.99 -0.92
N VAL A 88 -15.24 -11.05 -1.84
CA VAL A 88 -15.98 -11.29 -3.08
C VAL A 88 -15.07 -10.97 -4.25
N LYS A 89 -14.93 -11.92 -5.17
CA LYS A 89 -14.16 -11.72 -6.41
C LYS A 89 -14.84 -10.68 -7.29
N ILE A 90 -14.10 -9.65 -7.67
CA ILE A 90 -14.55 -8.51 -8.49
C ILE A 90 -13.67 -8.30 -9.73
N SER A 91 -12.94 -9.33 -10.19
CA SER A 91 -12.07 -9.24 -11.37
C SER A 91 -12.77 -8.81 -12.67
N HIS A 92 -14.10 -8.84 -12.73
CA HIS A 92 -14.87 -8.33 -13.87
C HIS A 92 -15.12 -6.81 -13.83
N GLU A 93 -14.87 -6.16 -12.69
CA GLU A 93 -15.18 -4.74 -12.46
C GLU A 93 -13.98 -3.82 -12.67
N ILE A 94 -12.76 -4.36 -12.60
CA ILE A 94 -11.51 -3.62 -12.76
C ILE A 94 -10.68 -4.30 -13.84
N ASP A 95 -10.30 -3.54 -14.86
CA ASP A 95 -9.47 -4.03 -15.96
C ASP A 95 -8.03 -4.27 -15.49
N LEU A 96 -7.67 -5.55 -15.36
CA LEU A 96 -6.32 -6.01 -15.03
C LEU A 96 -5.58 -6.59 -16.24
N SER A 97 -6.08 -6.37 -17.46
CA SER A 97 -5.41 -6.87 -18.68
C SER A 97 -3.95 -6.40 -18.77
N LYS A 98 -3.66 -5.18 -18.33
CA LYS A 98 -2.31 -4.61 -18.31
C LYS A 98 -1.35 -5.28 -17.33
N THR A 99 -1.86 -6.06 -16.36
CA THR A 99 -1.03 -6.83 -15.43
C THR A 99 -0.88 -8.29 -15.87
N GLU A 100 -1.48 -8.70 -17.00
CA GLU A 100 -1.29 -10.04 -17.56
C GLU A 100 0.20 -10.34 -17.78
N ASN A 101 0.65 -11.51 -17.34
CA ASN A 101 2.06 -11.95 -17.36
C ASN A 101 3.04 -11.10 -16.53
N LYS A 102 2.53 -10.13 -15.76
CA LYS A 102 3.33 -9.33 -14.83
C LYS A 102 3.12 -9.78 -13.40
N LEU A 103 4.21 -9.83 -12.64
CA LEU A 103 4.22 -10.07 -11.20
C LEU A 103 3.92 -8.77 -10.45
N ILE A 104 2.93 -8.77 -9.57
CA ILE A 104 2.65 -7.64 -8.68
C ILE A 104 3.60 -7.72 -7.48
N MET A 105 4.45 -6.71 -7.31
CA MET A 105 5.47 -6.68 -6.25
C MET A 105 5.14 -5.76 -5.08
N GLY A 106 4.18 -4.86 -5.25
CA GLY A 106 3.74 -3.95 -4.21
C GLY A 106 2.68 -2.98 -4.71
N SER A 107 2.08 -2.26 -3.77
CA SER A 107 1.11 -1.20 -4.04
C SER A 107 1.45 0.02 -3.21
N TRP A 108 1.08 1.19 -3.72
CA TRP A 108 1.04 2.40 -2.93
C TRP A 108 0.03 3.36 -3.54
N ARG A 109 -0.85 3.95 -2.71
CA ARG A 109 -1.82 4.99 -3.09
C ARG A 109 -2.52 4.78 -4.46
N GLY A 110 -3.04 3.60 -4.72
CA GLY A 110 -3.79 3.31 -5.95
C GLY A 110 -2.97 2.85 -7.15
N TRP A 111 -1.64 2.77 -7.05
CA TRP A 111 -0.81 2.15 -8.09
C TRP A 111 -0.24 0.82 -7.65
N LEU A 112 -0.01 -0.03 -8.63
CA LEU A 112 0.65 -1.32 -8.54
C LEU A 112 2.04 -1.21 -9.15
N PHE A 113 3.06 -1.67 -8.44
CA PHE A 113 4.37 -1.90 -9.02
C PHE A 113 4.41 -3.31 -9.60
N VAL A 114 4.67 -3.40 -10.89
CA VAL A 114 4.64 -4.65 -11.63
C VAL A 114 5.95 -4.91 -12.34
N VAL A 115 6.31 -6.18 -12.48
CA VAL A 115 7.48 -6.63 -13.23
C VAL A 115 7.05 -7.70 -14.21
N ASP A 116 7.32 -7.49 -15.49
CA ASP A 116 7.06 -8.48 -16.52
C ASP A 116 7.94 -9.71 -16.32
N TYR A 117 7.32 -10.89 -16.28
CA TYR A 117 8.04 -12.14 -16.04
C TYR A 117 9.03 -12.48 -17.17
N ILE A 118 8.69 -12.12 -18.41
CA ILE A 118 9.44 -12.47 -19.62
C ILE A 118 10.44 -11.36 -19.96
N THR A 119 9.97 -10.12 -20.11
CA THR A 119 10.79 -9.00 -20.58
C THR A 119 11.61 -8.37 -19.46
N HIS A 120 11.25 -8.63 -18.20
CA HIS A 120 11.84 -8.01 -17.02
C HIS A 120 11.67 -6.48 -16.97
N GLU A 121 10.71 -5.96 -17.75
CA GLU A 121 10.32 -4.56 -17.72
C GLU A 121 9.56 -4.25 -16.44
N ILE A 122 9.79 -3.03 -15.93
CA ILE A 122 9.19 -2.56 -14.68
C ILE A 122 8.23 -1.42 -15.03
N ALA A 123 7.03 -1.47 -14.46
CA ALA A 123 6.05 -0.40 -14.63
C ALA A 123 5.27 -0.13 -13.34
N LEU A 124 4.73 1.08 -13.24
CA LEU A 124 3.64 1.41 -12.33
C LEU A 124 2.34 1.38 -13.12
N ILE A 125 1.32 0.68 -12.61
CA ILE A 125 -0.01 0.61 -13.23
C ILE A 125 -1.04 1.10 -12.23
N ASN A 126 -1.88 2.03 -12.66
CA ASN A 126 -3.11 2.36 -11.94
C ASN A 126 -4.26 1.55 -12.54
N PRO A 127 -4.79 0.53 -11.85
CA PRO A 127 -5.82 -0.35 -12.41
C PRO A 127 -7.19 0.34 -12.55
N LEU A 128 -7.42 1.48 -11.89
CA LEU A 128 -8.67 2.24 -12.07
C LEU A 128 -8.64 3.12 -13.31
N THR A 129 -7.51 3.80 -13.57
CA THR A 129 -7.39 4.74 -14.69
C THR A 129 -6.84 4.08 -15.96
N GLY A 130 -6.20 2.92 -15.81
CA GLY A 130 -5.42 2.26 -16.85
C GLY A 130 -4.11 2.98 -17.18
N GLU A 131 -3.73 4.03 -16.45
CA GLU A 131 -2.46 4.74 -16.65
C GLU A 131 -1.28 3.81 -16.33
N GLU A 132 -0.24 3.93 -17.14
CA GLU A 132 0.96 3.13 -17.04
C GLU A 132 2.18 4.03 -17.18
N VAL A 133 3.12 3.86 -16.25
CA VAL A 133 4.38 4.61 -16.21
C VAL A 133 5.51 3.60 -16.25
N CYS A 134 6.24 3.56 -17.35
CA CYS A 134 7.43 2.72 -17.50
C CYS A 134 8.56 3.25 -16.63
N LEU A 135 9.26 2.34 -15.96
CA LEU A 135 10.44 2.62 -15.16
C LEU A 135 11.69 2.03 -15.86
N PRO A 136 12.91 2.43 -15.46
CA PRO A 136 14.12 1.85 -16.02
C PRO A 136 14.13 0.32 -15.90
N SER A 137 14.81 -0.34 -16.84
CA SER A 137 15.02 -1.79 -16.78
C SER A 137 15.72 -2.21 -15.49
N PHE A 138 15.50 -3.45 -15.06
CA PHE A 138 16.01 -3.95 -13.78
C PHE A 138 17.54 -3.77 -13.64
N PRO A 139 18.06 -3.32 -12.47
CA PRO A 139 19.47 -2.95 -12.30
C PRO A 139 20.49 -4.11 -12.34
N SER A 140 20.11 -5.35 -12.64
CA SER A 140 21.04 -6.48 -12.72
C SER A 140 20.84 -7.33 -13.97
N SER A 141 21.95 -7.75 -14.57
CA SER A 141 22.02 -8.77 -15.63
C SER A 141 21.77 -10.21 -15.13
N SER A 142 21.43 -10.38 -13.85
CA SER A 142 21.11 -11.67 -13.23
C SER A 142 19.63 -12.00 -13.47
N SER A 143 19.32 -13.25 -13.81
CA SER A 143 17.95 -13.75 -13.97
C SER A 143 17.03 -13.32 -12.82
N LEU A 144 15.86 -12.74 -13.14
CA LEU A 144 14.85 -12.35 -12.15
C LEU A 144 14.40 -13.51 -11.24
N SER A 145 14.60 -14.76 -11.67
CA SER A 145 14.28 -15.94 -10.85
C SER A 145 15.02 -15.98 -9.50
N LEU A 146 16.12 -15.23 -9.35
CA LEU A 146 16.88 -15.12 -8.11
C LEU A 146 16.64 -13.79 -7.35
N VAL A 147 15.96 -12.83 -7.99
CA VAL A 147 15.74 -11.50 -7.43
C VAL A 147 14.50 -11.54 -6.53
N ARG A 148 14.71 -11.42 -5.22
CA ARG A 148 13.60 -11.22 -4.27
C ARG A 148 13.36 -9.73 -4.06
N ILE A 149 12.31 -9.21 -4.70
CA ILE A 149 11.76 -7.88 -4.41
C ILE A 149 10.81 -8.01 -3.23
N LYS A 150 11.11 -7.29 -2.15
CA LYS A 150 10.27 -7.24 -0.95
C LYS A 150 10.08 -5.76 -0.66
N LEU A 151 8.85 -5.28 -0.81
CA LEU A 151 8.43 -3.90 -0.51
C LEU A 151 8.82 -2.87 -1.56
N VAL A 152 7.83 -2.05 -1.88
CA VAL A 152 7.92 -0.97 -2.85
C VAL A 152 7.17 0.22 -2.27
N VAL A 153 7.79 1.40 -2.35
CA VAL A 153 7.13 2.65 -2.06
C VAL A 153 7.54 3.71 -3.05
N PHE A 154 6.67 4.68 -3.25
CA PHE A 154 7.00 5.83 -4.07
C PHE A 154 6.40 7.12 -3.49
N SER A 155 7.03 8.26 -3.77
CA SER A 155 6.48 9.55 -3.39
C SER A 155 5.50 10.01 -4.44
N TYR A 156 4.31 10.48 -4.04
CA TYR A 156 3.44 11.20 -4.96
C TYR A 156 3.49 12.69 -4.62
N PRO A 157 4.16 13.52 -5.43
CA PRO A 157 4.13 14.96 -5.22
C PRO A 157 2.74 15.50 -5.54
N ILE A 158 2.24 16.39 -4.69
CA ILE A 158 1.02 17.14 -4.95
C ILE A 158 1.34 18.11 -6.11
N GLY A 159 0.95 17.76 -7.34
CA GLY A 159 0.93 18.68 -8.47
C GLY A 159 1.86 18.40 -9.66
N ASN A 160 2.75 17.38 -9.62
CA ASN A 160 3.55 17.01 -10.80
C ASN A 160 3.94 15.52 -10.84
N LYS A 161 3.31 14.73 -11.72
CA LYS A 161 3.55 13.28 -11.85
C LYS A 161 5.01 12.87 -12.15
N TYR A 162 5.84 13.80 -12.62
CA TYR A 162 7.23 13.54 -13.00
C TYR A 162 8.25 13.74 -11.86
N ASP A 163 7.84 14.18 -10.66
CA ASP A 163 8.73 14.25 -9.48
C ASP A 163 8.44 13.11 -8.48
N CYS A 164 7.93 12.00 -8.99
CA CYS A 164 7.69 10.77 -8.24
C CYS A 164 9.01 9.99 -8.08
N MET A 165 9.40 9.72 -6.83
CA MET A 165 10.53 8.85 -6.50
C MET A 165 10.02 7.43 -6.29
N VAL A 166 10.62 6.43 -6.91
CA VAL A 166 10.30 5.02 -6.69
C VAL A 166 11.45 4.35 -5.97
N MET A 167 11.15 3.54 -4.94
CA MET A 167 12.12 2.81 -4.16
C MET A 167 11.65 1.39 -3.83
N PHE A 168 12.54 0.42 -3.93
CA PHE A 168 12.27 -0.97 -3.55
C PHE A 168 13.51 -1.65 -2.97
N VAL A 169 13.29 -2.73 -2.21
CA VAL A 169 14.39 -3.56 -1.67
C VAL A 169 14.56 -4.81 -2.51
N CYS A 170 15.80 -5.06 -2.93
CA CYS A 170 16.25 -6.23 -3.67
C CYS A 170 17.19 -7.07 -2.80
N ASN A 171 16.92 -8.38 -2.72
CA ASN A 171 17.75 -9.36 -2.01
C ASN A 171 18.05 -8.95 -0.56
N HIS A 172 17.07 -8.32 0.09
CA HIS A 172 17.11 -7.76 1.44
C HIS A 172 18.13 -6.64 1.69
N THR A 173 19.27 -6.62 1.01
CA THR A 173 20.41 -5.75 1.35
C THR A 173 20.60 -4.57 0.41
N LYS A 174 19.90 -4.55 -0.73
CA LYS A 174 20.06 -3.49 -1.74
C LYS A 174 18.77 -2.68 -1.86
N ILE A 175 18.85 -1.38 -1.60
CA ILE A 175 17.80 -0.42 -1.87
C ILE A 175 18.04 0.12 -3.29
N CYS A 176 17.07 -0.06 -4.18
CA CYS A 176 17.07 0.48 -5.53
C CYS A 176 16.13 1.68 -5.59
N PHE A 177 16.53 2.77 -6.23
CA PHE A 177 15.70 3.96 -6.36
C PHE A 177 15.94 4.72 -7.67
N CYS A 178 14.90 5.41 -8.14
CA CYS A 178 14.96 6.33 -9.28
C CYS A 178 13.85 7.38 -9.19
N LYS A 179 14.01 8.49 -9.92
CA LYS A 179 12.88 9.35 -10.28
C LYS A 179 12.15 8.75 -11.48
N VAL A 180 10.84 8.92 -11.54
CA VAL A 180 10.07 8.66 -12.75
C VAL A 180 10.65 9.52 -13.89
N GLY A 181 11.06 8.86 -14.97
CA GLY A 181 11.72 9.51 -16.11
C GLY A 181 13.26 9.44 -16.10
N ASP A 182 13.87 8.94 -15.01
CA ASP A 182 15.29 8.55 -15.05
C ASP A 182 15.49 7.41 -16.08
N ASP A 183 16.72 7.27 -16.56
CA ASP A 183 17.15 6.23 -17.50
C ASP A 183 17.67 4.95 -16.82
N LYS A 184 18.03 5.06 -15.53
CA LYS A 184 18.64 3.96 -14.75
C LYS A 184 18.30 4.02 -13.28
N TRP A 185 18.35 2.86 -12.63
CA TRP A 185 18.26 2.75 -11.18
C TRP A 185 19.58 3.11 -10.51
N LYS A 186 19.50 3.85 -9.41
CA LYS A 186 20.58 4.02 -8.44
C LYS A 186 20.41 3.00 -7.33
N THR A 187 21.51 2.62 -6.68
CA THR A 187 21.47 1.55 -5.66
C THR A 187 22.30 1.90 -4.44
N HIS A 188 21.81 1.53 -3.27
CA HIS A 188 22.53 1.62 -2.00
C HIS A 188 22.50 0.25 -1.31
N ARG A 189 23.61 -0.15 -0.68
CA ARG A 189 23.69 -1.43 0.05
C ARG A 189 23.69 -1.17 1.55
N HIS A 190 22.79 -1.84 2.26
CA HIS A 190 22.69 -1.84 3.70
C HIS A 190 23.04 -3.23 4.26
N SER A 191 23.90 -3.28 5.29
CA SER A 191 24.49 -4.52 5.80
C SER A 191 23.52 -5.40 6.60
N GLN A 192 22.62 -4.79 7.38
CA GLN A 192 21.71 -5.53 8.27
C GLN A 192 20.47 -6.11 7.57
N GLY A 193 20.32 -5.84 6.26
CA GLY A 193 19.11 -6.21 5.52
C GLY A 193 17.90 -5.38 5.93
N ILE A 194 17.10 -4.95 4.97
CA ILE A 194 15.89 -4.16 5.18
C ILE A 194 14.69 -5.08 5.25
N GLU A 195 13.94 -4.96 6.35
CA GLU A 195 12.69 -5.69 6.61
C GLU A 195 11.48 -4.87 6.17
N ASN A 196 11.48 -3.55 6.38
CA ASN A 196 10.38 -2.64 6.04
C ASN A 196 10.88 -1.39 5.31
N LEU A 197 10.05 -0.87 4.40
CA LEU A 197 10.27 0.37 3.68
C LEU A 197 8.92 1.05 3.49
N ILE A 198 8.79 2.32 3.90
CA ILE A 198 7.55 3.08 3.80
C ILE A 198 7.78 4.54 3.41
N ASN A 199 6.82 5.15 2.73
CA ASN A 199 6.74 6.60 2.59
C ASN A 199 5.72 7.14 3.61
N HIS A 200 6.17 8.02 4.51
CA HIS A 200 5.34 8.67 5.51
C HIS A 200 5.43 10.19 5.29
N ASN A 201 4.34 10.80 4.82
CA ASN A 201 4.26 12.23 4.53
C ASN A 201 5.40 12.76 3.64
N GLY A 202 5.79 12.00 2.61
CA GLY A 202 6.88 12.36 1.70
C GLY A 202 8.28 12.01 2.21
N ILE A 203 8.40 11.51 3.44
CA ILE A 203 9.66 11.06 4.04
C ILE A 203 9.73 9.53 3.95
N PHE A 204 10.81 9.03 3.34
CA PHE A 204 11.06 7.59 3.28
C PHE A 204 11.68 7.11 4.59
N HIS A 205 11.15 6.01 5.11
CA HIS A 205 11.68 5.32 6.28
C HIS A 205 11.98 3.87 5.92
N ALA A 206 13.10 3.35 6.42
CA ALA A 206 13.42 1.93 6.35
C ALA A 206 13.64 1.37 7.76
N MET A 207 13.25 0.12 7.95
CA MET A 207 13.59 -0.63 9.15
C MET A 207 14.42 -1.86 8.76
N ASP A 208 15.54 -2.06 9.43
CA ASP A 208 16.41 -3.22 9.21
C ASP A 208 15.95 -4.46 10.01
N LEU A 209 16.59 -5.61 9.77
CA LEU A 209 16.30 -6.86 10.50
C LEU A 209 16.65 -6.79 12.00
N SER A 210 17.47 -5.82 12.41
CA SER A 210 17.76 -5.51 13.81
C SER A 210 16.75 -4.54 14.43
N SER A 211 15.67 -4.20 13.72
CA SER A 211 14.61 -3.28 14.17
C SER A 211 15.08 -1.84 14.35
N ASN A 212 16.19 -1.45 13.72
CA ASN A 212 16.62 -0.06 13.64
C ASN A 212 15.78 0.66 12.59
N LEU A 213 15.18 1.78 12.97
CA LEU A 213 14.49 2.70 12.06
C LEU A 213 15.48 3.74 11.53
N TYR A 214 15.44 3.93 10.22
CA TYR A 214 16.20 4.93 9.50
C TYR A 214 15.28 5.87 8.74
N ARG A 215 15.63 7.15 8.72
CA ARG A 215 15.09 8.14 7.80
C ARG A 215 16.01 8.20 6.57
N ILE A 216 15.43 8.09 5.39
CA ILE A 216 16.15 8.11 4.14
C ILE A 216 16.06 9.50 3.51
N THR A 217 17.22 10.13 3.30
CA THR A 217 17.35 11.38 2.55
C THR A 217 17.97 11.09 1.19
N MET A 218 17.32 11.55 0.13
CA MET A 218 17.82 11.36 -1.23
C MET A 218 18.94 12.36 -1.53
N MET A 219 20.05 11.89 -2.06
CA MET A 219 21.13 12.69 -2.63
C MET A 219 21.20 12.43 -4.15
N GLU A 220 22.04 13.18 -4.86
CA GLU A 220 22.10 13.11 -6.32
C GLU A 220 22.35 11.68 -6.85
N ASN A 221 23.31 10.95 -6.26
CA ASN A 221 23.70 9.61 -6.70
C ASN A 221 23.63 8.52 -5.62
N THR A 222 23.20 8.86 -4.41
CA THR A 222 23.09 7.93 -3.27
C THR A 222 21.88 8.29 -2.41
N ILE A 223 21.63 7.47 -1.41
CA ILE A 223 20.82 7.86 -0.26
C ILE A 223 21.73 8.02 0.95
N ASP A 224 21.29 8.90 1.84
CA ASP A 224 21.76 8.97 3.22
C ASP A 224 20.72 8.29 4.12
N MET A 225 21.17 7.38 4.99
CA MET A 225 20.33 6.65 5.93
C MET A 225 20.64 7.12 7.35
N GLN A 226 19.85 8.07 7.84
CA GLN A 226 20.00 8.61 9.18
C GLN A 226 19.29 7.70 10.18
N TYR A 227 20.04 7.15 11.14
CA TYR A 227 19.46 6.40 12.26
C TYR A 227 18.51 7.29 13.07
N VAL A 228 17.32 6.76 13.39
CA VAL A 228 16.29 7.46 14.16
C VAL A 228 16.20 6.88 15.57
N LEU A 229 15.84 5.60 15.67
CA LEU A 229 15.83 4.83 16.91
C LEU A 229 15.76 3.33 16.60
N VAL A 230 15.97 2.51 17.61
CA VAL A 230 15.72 1.06 17.57
C VAL A 230 14.40 0.76 18.27
N TRP A 231 13.64 -0.20 17.74
CA TRP A 231 12.59 -0.86 18.52
C TRP A 231 13.21 -2.05 19.26
N ASP A 232 13.30 -1.94 20.59
CA ASP A 232 13.90 -2.98 21.43
C ASP A 232 12.83 -3.73 22.23
N THR A 233 12.98 -5.05 22.27
CA THR A 233 12.05 -6.04 22.84
C THR A 233 12.13 -6.20 24.36
N PHE A 234 12.90 -5.37 25.08
CA PHE A 234 13.18 -5.54 26.53
C PHE A 234 11.89 -5.72 27.36
N GLY A 235 11.42 -6.95 27.47
CA GLY A 235 10.17 -7.33 28.14
C GLY A 235 9.51 -8.63 27.66
N ASN A 236 9.46 -8.93 26.36
CA ASN A 236 8.65 -10.05 25.84
C ASN A 236 9.48 -11.27 25.42
N GLN A 237 10.02 -12.01 26.42
CA GLN A 237 10.75 -13.28 26.24
C GLN A 237 9.90 -14.45 25.70
N ARG A 238 8.63 -14.22 25.30
CA ARG A 238 7.68 -15.30 24.95
C ARG A 238 7.50 -15.54 23.45
N CYS A 239 8.12 -14.73 22.57
CA CYS A 239 7.88 -14.80 21.13
C CYS A 239 9.20 -14.93 20.36
N LEU A 240 9.42 -16.09 19.71
CA LEU A 240 10.63 -16.36 18.92
C LEU A 240 10.65 -15.62 17.58
N PHE A 241 9.48 -15.25 17.05
CA PHE A 241 9.34 -14.59 15.76
C PHE A 241 8.24 -13.53 15.83
N SER A 242 8.63 -12.27 15.68
CA SER A 242 7.70 -11.15 15.48
C SER A 242 7.91 -10.57 14.09
N THR A 243 6.90 -10.71 13.22
CA THR A 243 6.88 -9.97 11.95
C THR A 243 6.50 -8.53 12.23
N LYS A 244 7.21 -7.59 11.61
CA LYS A 244 7.02 -6.16 11.82
C LYS A 244 6.51 -5.51 10.55
N PHE A 245 5.61 -4.56 10.71
CA PHE A 245 5.05 -3.77 9.62
C PHE A 245 5.13 -2.29 9.98
N LEU A 246 5.82 -1.50 9.17
CA LEU A 246 5.64 -0.05 9.20
C LEU A 246 4.33 0.29 8.50
N VAL A 247 3.50 1.17 9.07
CA VAL A 247 2.20 1.55 8.53
C VAL A 247 2.03 3.06 8.63
N GLU A 248 1.67 3.71 7.53
CA GLU A 248 1.18 5.09 7.57
C GLU A 248 -0.33 5.05 7.84
N SER A 249 -0.75 5.72 8.90
CA SER A 249 -2.14 5.75 9.35
C SER A 249 -2.51 7.15 9.82
N SER A 250 -3.44 7.79 9.10
CA SER A 250 -3.93 9.14 9.41
C SER A 250 -2.82 10.19 9.62
N GLY A 251 -1.73 10.12 8.84
CA GLY A 251 -0.59 11.04 8.94
C GLY A 251 0.44 10.65 10.01
N GLU A 252 0.25 9.54 10.71
CA GLU A 252 1.15 9.00 11.74
C GLU A 252 1.92 7.78 11.22
N LEU A 253 3.13 7.56 11.76
CA LEU A 253 3.92 6.36 11.47
C LEU A 253 3.76 5.37 12.61
N LEU A 254 3.17 4.23 12.30
CA LEU A 254 2.96 3.12 13.22
C LEU A 254 3.92 1.98 12.91
N LEU A 255 4.34 1.27 13.96
CA LEU A 255 4.95 -0.04 13.91
C LEU A 255 3.93 -1.04 14.46
N VAL A 256 3.50 -1.98 13.62
CA VAL A 256 2.65 -3.09 14.02
C VAL A 256 3.50 -4.35 14.12
N THR A 257 3.54 -4.94 15.31
CA THR A 257 4.20 -6.21 15.56
C THR A 257 3.17 -7.32 15.50
N HIS A 258 3.57 -8.47 14.99
CA HIS A 258 2.73 -9.65 14.94
C HIS A 258 3.52 -10.84 15.48
N ALA A 259 3.14 -11.24 16.68
CA ALA A 259 3.73 -12.34 17.40
C ALA A 259 2.84 -13.59 17.29
N MET A 260 3.44 -14.68 16.83
CA MET A 260 2.78 -15.98 16.83
C MET A 260 3.21 -16.80 18.06
N PRO A 261 2.24 -17.33 18.83
CA PRO A 261 2.54 -18.25 19.92
C PRO A 261 3.16 -19.55 19.39
N TYR A 262 3.94 -20.23 20.23
CA TYR A 262 4.66 -21.45 19.88
C TYR A 262 3.71 -22.56 19.39
N LYS A 263 4.16 -23.42 18.47
CA LYS A 263 3.39 -24.47 17.74
C LYS A 263 2.58 -25.46 18.58
N HIS A 264 2.62 -25.38 19.91
CA HIS A 264 1.91 -26.27 20.84
C HIS A 264 0.93 -25.54 21.76
N LEU A 265 0.73 -24.24 21.55
CA LEU A 265 -0.27 -23.46 22.26
C LEU A 265 -1.34 -23.08 21.25
N ASP A 266 -2.61 -23.33 21.58
CA ASP A 266 -3.82 -22.86 20.89
C ASP A 266 -3.94 -21.33 20.93
N GLY A 267 -2.84 -20.63 20.69
CA GLY A 267 -2.69 -19.23 20.99
C GLY A 267 -3.21 -18.39 19.84
N ILE A 268 -4.08 -17.45 20.21
CA ILE A 268 -4.57 -16.39 19.34
C ILE A 268 -3.36 -15.55 18.90
N PRO A 269 -3.22 -15.20 17.60
CA PRO A 269 -2.19 -14.28 17.15
C PRO A 269 -2.28 -12.97 17.93
N HIS A 270 -1.14 -12.44 18.36
CA HIS A 270 -1.09 -11.21 19.14
C HIS A 270 -0.44 -10.09 18.33
N PHE A 271 -1.06 -8.92 18.38
CA PHE A 271 -0.57 -7.72 17.73
C PHE A 271 -0.36 -6.62 18.75
N GLU A 272 0.78 -5.93 18.66
CA GLU A 272 1.03 -4.70 19.39
C GLU A 272 1.27 -3.58 18.39
N ILE A 273 0.81 -2.38 18.73
CA ILE A 273 0.97 -1.20 17.88
C ILE A 273 1.76 -0.16 18.65
N PHE A 274 2.78 0.38 17.99
CA PHE A 274 3.59 1.47 18.51
C PHE A 274 3.52 2.65 17.56
N LYS A 275 3.22 3.83 18.09
CA LYS A 275 3.26 5.10 17.38
C LYS A 275 4.64 5.72 17.53
N LEU A 276 5.21 6.19 16.41
CA LEU A 276 6.42 7.00 16.46
C LEU A 276 6.07 8.39 16.97
N THR A 277 6.65 8.75 18.11
CA THR A 277 6.51 10.08 18.72
C THR A 277 7.86 10.77 18.78
N SER A 278 7.84 12.10 18.91
CA SER A 278 9.05 12.87 19.12
C SER A 278 8.84 13.98 20.14
N ARG A 279 9.89 14.30 20.88
CA ARG A 279 9.91 15.41 21.84
C ARG A 279 11.27 16.09 21.84
N TYR A 280 11.29 17.40 22.05
CA TYR A 280 12.53 18.11 22.29
C TYR A 280 13.04 17.81 23.70
N VAL A 281 14.30 17.44 23.80
CA VAL A 281 14.99 17.21 25.07
C VAL A 281 16.16 18.19 25.16
N ASN A 282 16.34 18.80 26.32
CA ASN A 282 17.48 19.66 26.62
C ASN A 282 18.57 18.82 27.31
N TYR A 283 19.79 18.88 26.78
CA TYR A 283 20.98 18.38 27.45
C TYR A 283 22.07 19.44 27.33
N HIS A 284 22.50 20.00 28.46
CA HIS A 284 23.50 21.09 28.53
C HIS A 284 23.20 22.26 27.58
N ASP A 285 21.98 22.80 27.66
CA ASP A 285 21.50 23.94 26.85
C ASP A 285 21.40 23.69 25.33
N VAL A 286 21.55 22.43 24.91
CA VAL A 286 21.32 22.01 23.53
C VAL A 286 20.01 21.23 23.44
N TYR A 287 19.09 21.73 22.62
CA TYR A 287 17.84 21.04 22.32
C TYR A 287 18.04 20.09 21.14
N TYR A 288 17.70 18.82 21.33
CA TYR A 288 17.64 17.84 20.25
C TYR A 288 16.30 17.13 20.24
N LEU A 289 15.90 16.70 19.03
CA LEU A 289 14.66 15.96 18.83
C LEU A 289 14.91 14.48 19.15
N LYS A 290 14.26 13.98 20.20
CA LYS A 290 14.31 12.58 20.59
C LYS A 290 13.08 11.87 20.07
N TYR A 291 13.26 10.73 19.41
CA TYR A 291 12.18 9.86 18.97
C TYR A 291 11.97 8.69 19.91
N GLU A 292 10.71 8.31 20.11
CA GLU A 292 10.31 7.21 20.99
C GLU A 292 9.13 6.45 20.40
N TRP A 293 9.16 5.11 20.51
CA TRP A 293 8.01 4.27 20.22
C TRP A 293 7.07 4.29 21.43
N GLN A 294 5.84 4.76 21.24
CA GLN A 294 4.79 4.76 22.25
C GLN A 294 3.77 3.67 21.91
N GLN A 295 3.59 2.68 22.77
CA GLN A 295 2.54 1.67 22.58
C GLN A 295 1.16 2.33 22.63
N ILE A 296 0.29 1.94 21.70
CA ILE A 296 -1.11 2.35 21.65
C ILE A 296 -2.01 1.11 21.52
N GLU A 297 -3.17 1.17 22.14
CA GLU A 297 -4.17 0.09 22.11
C GLU A 297 -5.36 0.44 21.18
N ASP A 298 -5.47 1.71 20.81
CA ASP A 298 -6.59 2.29 20.07
C ASP A 298 -6.05 3.13 18.90
N VAL A 299 -6.38 2.72 17.68
CA VAL A 299 -6.13 3.45 16.42
C VAL A 299 -7.39 4.19 15.93
N GLY A 300 -8.42 4.22 16.75
CA GLY A 300 -9.70 4.88 16.55
C GLY A 300 -10.47 4.32 15.38
N ASN A 301 -10.89 5.23 14.51
CA ASN A 301 -11.66 4.94 13.31
C ASN A 301 -10.77 4.44 12.16
N GLN A 302 -9.56 3.95 12.44
CA GLN A 302 -8.69 3.35 11.43
C GLN A 302 -8.80 1.83 11.43
N THR A 303 -8.73 1.25 10.24
CA THR A 303 -8.51 -0.17 10.02
C THR A 303 -7.14 -0.35 9.38
N ILE A 304 -6.37 -1.31 9.87
CA ILE A 304 -5.06 -1.65 9.31
C ILE A 304 -5.19 -2.96 8.54
N PHE A 305 -4.53 -3.04 7.38
CA PHE A 305 -4.47 -4.24 6.57
C PHE A 305 -3.01 -4.65 6.38
N LEU A 306 -2.70 -5.91 6.70
CA LEU A 306 -1.36 -6.48 6.64
C LEU A 306 -1.31 -7.63 5.65
N GLY A 307 -0.37 -7.58 4.71
CA GLY A 307 -0.10 -8.63 3.74
C GLY A 307 1.40 -8.94 3.64
N HIS A 308 1.77 -9.92 2.82
CA HIS A 308 3.16 -10.36 2.71
C HIS A 308 4.09 -9.28 2.12
N LYS A 309 3.57 -8.44 1.21
CA LYS A 309 4.36 -7.43 0.47
C LYS A 309 4.01 -5.99 0.82
N GLY A 310 3.23 -5.74 1.87
CA GLY A 310 2.88 -4.38 2.26
C GLY A 310 1.82 -4.28 3.34
N SER A 311 1.60 -3.03 3.76
CA SER A 311 0.64 -2.62 4.76
C SER A 311 -0.09 -1.38 4.27
N ILE A 312 -1.38 -1.27 4.62
CA ILE A 312 -2.16 -0.05 4.38
C ILE A 312 -3.03 0.24 5.61
N SER A 313 -3.39 1.51 5.79
CA SER A 313 -4.39 1.92 6.76
C SER A 313 -5.43 2.81 6.08
N VAL A 314 -6.69 2.63 6.49
CA VAL A 314 -7.82 3.34 5.92
C VAL A 314 -8.83 3.69 7.00
N GLU A 315 -9.58 4.76 6.78
CA GLU A 315 -10.63 5.20 7.69
C GLU A 315 -11.87 4.31 7.55
N SER A 316 -12.20 3.56 8.61
CA SER A 316 -13.22 2.52 8.61
C SER A 316 -14.61 3.06 8.34
N SER A 317 -14.96 4.24 8.87
CA SER A 317 -16.28 4.85 8.68
C SER A 317 -16.61 5.17 7.23
N LEU A 318 -15.62 5.22 6.35
CA LEU A 318 -15.81 5.40 4.91
C LEU A 318 -16.32 4.12 4.23
N TYR A 319 -16.31 2.97 4.93
CA TYR A 319 -16.61 1.68 4.35
C TYR A 319 -17.69 0.93 5.13
N HIS A 320 -18.76 0.57 4.42
CA HIS A 320 -19.87 -0.16 5.02
C HIS A 320 -19.43 -1.53 5.58
N GLY A 321 -19.75 -1.77 6.86
CA GLY A 321 -19.40 -3.02 7.55
C GLY A 321 -17.95 -3.11 8.03
N MET A 322 -17.09 -2.15 7.69
CA MET A 322 -15.72 -2.12 8.17
C MET A 322 -15.65 -1.69 9.63
N LYS A 323 -14.81 -2.37 10.39
CA LYS A 323 -14.63 -2.12 11.82
C LYS A 323 -13.35 -1.31 12.05
N GLY A 324 -13.49 -0.17 12.72
CA GLY A 324 -12.35 0.53 13.33
C GLY A 324 -11.69 -0.32 14.41
N ASN A 325 -10.48 0.06 14.81
CA ASN A 325 -9.69 -0.68 15.80
C ASN A 325 -9.50 -2.16 15.44
N CYS A 326 -9.34 -2.46 14.16
CA CYS A 326 -9.14 -3.80 13.68
C CYS A 326 -7.94 -3.91 12.75
N ILE A 327 -7.25 -5.05 12.83
CA ILE A 327 -6.22 -5.47 11.89
C ILE A 327 -6.79 -6.60 11.03
N TYR A 328 -6.85 -6.39 9.72
CA TYR A 328 -7.15 -7.41 8.74
C TYR A 328 -5.83 -7.97 8.25
N PHE A 329 -5.66 -9.27 8.34
CA PHE A 329 -4.41 -9.90 7.93
C PHE A 329 -4.69 -11.22 7.25
N ALA A 330 -3.77 -11.57 6.38
CA ALA A 330 -3.82 -12.79 5.62
C ALA A 330 -2.42 -13.35 5.48
N ARG A 331 -2.23 -14.62 5.83
CA ARG A 331 -0.90 -15.23 5.92
C ARG A 331 -0.96 -16.73 5.66
N ASP A 332 0.13 -17.28 5.17
CA ASP A 332 0.30 -18.73 5.03
C ASP A 332 0.48 -19.38 6.40
N VAL A 333 -0.26 -20.46 6.66
CA VAL A 333 0.05 -21.39 7.76
C VAL A 333 1.10 -22.39 7.28
N ILE A 334 1.92 -22.88 8.21
CA ILE A 334 2.72 -24.10 8.02
C ILE A 334 1.75 -25.24 7.66
N GLY A 335 1.79 -25.70 6.41
CA GLY A 335 0.82 -26.65 5.86
C GLY A 335 0.12 -26.19 4.58
N GLY A 336 0.35 -24.95 4.12
CA GLY A 336 -0.04 -24.49 2.78
C GLY A 336 -1.42 -23.86 2.67
N ASN A 337 -2.17 -23.76 3.77
CA ASN A 337 -3.47 -23.09 3.76
C ASN A 337 -3.32 -21.61 4.11
N LEU A 338 -3.84 -20.74 3.25
CA LEU A 338 -4.00 -19.32 3.51
C LEU A 338 -5.14 -19.13 4.52
N TYR A 339 -4.91 -18.39 5.60
CA TYR A 339 -5.98 -17.97 6.50
C TYR A 339 -6.10 -16.45 6.50
N THR A 340 -7.34 -15.99 6.53
CA THR A 340 -7.71 -14.58 6.61
C THR A 340 -8.49 -14.32 7.88
N ALA A 341 -8.09 -13.27 8.60
CA ALA A 341 -8.60 -12.99 9.92
C ALA A 341 -8.66 -11.50 10.21
N ILE A 342 -9.57 -11.15 11.11
CA ILE A 342 -9.75 -9.82 11.69
C ILE A 342 -9.37 -9.92 13.15
N TYR A 343 -8.34 -9.18 13.56
CA TYR A 343 -7.98 -9.00 14.95
C TYR A 343 -8.60 -7.71 15.47
N ASN A 344 -9.40 -7.78 16.53
CA ASN A 344 -9.91 -6.60 17.21
C ASN A 344 -8.91 -6.17 18.29
N LEU A 345 -8.42 -4.94 18.23
CA LEU A 345 -7.38 -4.42 19.13
C LEU A 345 -7.86 -4.21 20.57
N ILE A 346 -9.17 -4.00 20.77
CA ILE A 346 -9.75 -3.74 22.09
C ILE A 346 -10.13 -5.05 22.77
N SER A 347 -10.88 -5.93 22.09
CA SER A 347 -11.31 -7.20 22.65
C SER A 347 -10.26 -8.31 22.53
N LEU A 348 -9.15 -8.06 21.83
CA LEU A 348 -8.07 -9.02 21.56
C LEU A 348 -8.57 -10.33 20.93
N SER A 349 -9.71 -10.26 20.23
CA SER A 349 -10.37 -11.41 19.63
C SER A 349 -10.05 -11.53 18.14
N VAL A 350 -10.06 -12.77 17.67
CA VAL A 350 -9.86 -13.08 16.26
C VAL A 350 -11.15 -13.61 15.65
N GLU A 351 -11.55 -13.00 14.54
CA GLU A 351 -12.66 -13.44 13.71
C GLU A 351 -12.09 -13.91 12.36
N TYR A 352 -12.28 -15.19 12.05
CA TYR A 352 -11.88 -15.77 10.78
C TYR A 352 -12.96 -15.55 9.73
N PHE A 353 -12.54 -15.30 8.50
CA PHE A 353 -13.44 -15.25 7.35
C PHE A 353 -12.88 -16.08 6.21
N SER A 354 -13.78 -16.60 5.36
CA SER A 354 -13.39 -17.44 4.23
C SER A 354 -12.99 -16.62 3.01
N LEU A 355 -12.00 -17.15 2.30
CA LEU A 355 -11.67 -16.80 0.94
C LEU A 355 -12.26 -17.88 0.04
N ASP A 356 -13.14 -17.49 -0.89
CA ASP A 356 -13.67 -18.39 -1.90
C ASP A 356 -12.66 -18.51 -3.05
N VAL A 357 -11.58 -19.26 -2.83
CA VAL A 357 -10.46 -19.39 -3.78
C VAL A 357 -9.96 -20.84 -3.84
N ASP A 358 -10.04 -21.44 -5.02
CA ASP A 358 -9.56 -22.80 -5.33
C ASP A 358 -8.05 -22.88 -5.67
N ALA A 359 -7.22 -21.87 -5.31
CA ALA A 359 -5.89 -21.71 -5.90
C ALA A 359 -4.73 -21.68 -4.89
N ASN A 360 -3.60 -22.28 -5.29
CA ASN A 360 -2.29 -22.04 -4.70
C ASN A 360 -1.90 -20.56 -4.96
N LEU A 361 -2.00 -19.74 -3.92
CA LEU A 361 -1.66 -18.33 -3.94
C LEU A 361 -0.24 -18.15 -3.42
N ASP A 362 0.62 -17.46 -4.18
CA ASP A 362 2.01 -17.18 -3.76
C ASP A 362 2.20 -15.75 -3.25
N GLY A 363 1.16 -14.91 -3.38
CA GLY A 363 1.26 -13.50 -3.10
C GLY A 363 -0.06 -12.84 -2.73
N LEU A 364 0.00 -12.09 -1.63
CA LEU A 364 -1.13 -11.35 -1.09
C LEU A 364 -0.74 -9.90 -0.87
N LEU A 365 -1.54 -9.00 -1.44
CA LEU A 365 -1.31 -7.56 -1.39
C LEU A 365 -2.63 -6.83 -1.14
N TRP A 366 -2.67 -6.03 -0.07
CA TRP A 366 -3.75 -5.09 0.13
C TRP A 366 -3.53 -3.84 -0.73
N PHE A 367 -4.60 -3.35 -1.33
CA PHE A 367 -4.59 -2.25 -2.29
C PHE A 367 -5.77 -1.33 -2.00
N SER A 368 -5.51 -0.08 -1.65
CA SER A 368 -6.54 0.95 -1.65
C SER A 368 -6.55 1.60 -3.04
N PRO A 369 -7.61 1.41 -3.84
CA PRO A 369 -7.73 2.06 -5.14
C PRO A 369 -7.75 3.57 -4.98
N ASN A 370 -7.03 4.29 -5.82
CA ASN A 370 -7.08 5.75 -5.84
C ASN A 370 -6.85 6.23 -7.28
N PRO A 371 -7.83 6.94 -7.89
CA PRO A 371 -7.69 7.43 -9.26
C PRO A 371 -6.86 8.72 -9.37
N TRP A 372 -6.40 9.31 -8.24
CA TRP A 372 -5.78 10.64 -8.18
C TRP A 372 -4.29 10.66 -7.88
#